data_AF-A0A7D5Y9T3-F1
#
_entry.id   AF-A0A7D5Y9T3-F1
#
_cell.length_a   1.000
_cell.length_b   1.000
_cell.length_c   1.000
_cell.angle_alpha   90.00
_cell.angle_beta   90.00
_cell.angle_gamma   90.00
#
_symmetry.space_group_name_H-M   'P 1'
#
loop_
_entity.id
_entity.type
_entity.pdbx_description
1 polymer ?
#
loop_
_entity_poly.entity_id
_entity_poly.type
_entity_poly.pdbx_seq_one_letter_code
_entity_poly.pdbx_strand_id
1 'polypeptide(L)'
;MAEPLEPYVPDPTLRAALEDFGHQCHREISVPPQTRLDRGYGGATLFVARLTEPVPPGRTLTRKVFVKVLPARSRNREVRGQHRARAAPGDFARRHLAEQIFPPIDLRDGRRLMFEETTTGGARVRALDELDGDDLLAAFRAVLEAVLHEWNGVEPTPGRTHPPTRATALGPYLERELRAAGTWEKVHDAMSIFGFHSGAESLLIDSRPLPNPLRALDPASPYHRQPIDFHPGFAHGDLHGGNVLVPCGADGRPYPERFSLVGLSAIDAEAPLTRDLAALLLATVLRYVPSLTRDESEALITYLVHPQRGRPGTLPGPVAELVRIADEVGTAYARPPGGTPTWRRQARLSLIAQALTCTTFEDLRPGRGLWCLRLAARTMQAHLDEHPLPSAAVPAPPTAVGRWPVSPPAIPRRETDTAHPRQRSDADPPDAGPVAPPVVTARRVGPRGRSPRRMLLWCVLAAALLAAVGIAVWVLDPLAMPRRAGNQPANTGLASFARRCW
;
A
#
# COMPACT_ATOMS: atom_id res chain seq x y z
N MET A 1 -33.93 1.23 15.60
CA MET A 1 -33.02 0.30 16.29
C MET A 1 -31.91 -0.02 15.32
N ALA A 2 -30.69 0.41 15.61
CA ALA A 2 -29.51 -0.06 14.93
C ALA A 2 -29.40 -1.60 14.95
N GLU A 3 -28.77 -2.17 13.93
CA GLU A 3 -28.15 -3.49 14.06
C GLU A 3 -27.05 -3.44 15.13
N PRO A 4 -26.90 -4.47 15.97
CA PRO A 4 -25.83 -4.51 16.95
C PRO A 4 -24.46 -4.47 16.26
N LEU A 5 -23.49 -3.81 16.89
CA LEU A 5 -22.11 -3.75 16.38
C LEU A 5 -21.41 -5.11 16.44
N GLU A 6 -21.86 -6.01 17.32
CA GLU A 6 -21.28 -7.32 17.66
C GLU A 6 -20.78 -8.19 16.46
N PRO A 7 -21.59 -8.51 15.44
CA PRO A 7 -21.17 -9.36 14.31
C PRO A 7 -20.11 -8.72 13.40
N TYR A 8 -19.96 -7.40 13.40
CA TYR A 8 -19.06 -6.67 12.48
C TYR A 8 -17.86 -6.03 13.20
N VAL A 9 -17.99 -5.79 14.51
CA VAL A 9 -16.95 -5.31 15.43
C VAL A 9 -16.78 -6.34 16.55
N PRO A 10 -16.02 -7.43 16.31
CA PRO A 10 -15.78 -8.49 17.30
C PRO A 10 -14.80 -8.10 18.41
N ASP A 11 -14.15 -6.93 18.28
CA ASP A 11 -13.21 -6.37 19.24
C ASP A 11 -13.96 -5.57 20.31
N PRO A 12 -14.02 -6.02 21.59
CA PRO A 12 -14.87 -5.40 22.60
C PRO A 12 -14.35 -4.02 23.04
N THR A 13 -13.03 -3.78 23.00
CA THR A 13 -12.43 -2.47 23.34
C THR A 13 -12.79 -1.42 22.28
N LEU A 14 -12.73 -1.81 21.01
CA LEU A 14 -13.17 -0.98 19.88
C LEU A 14 -14.67 -0.74 19.93
N ARG A 15 -15.47 -1.77 20.22
CA ARG A 15 -16.94 -1.66 20.28
C ARG A 15 -17.41 -0.72 21.39
N ALA A 16 -16.93 -0.91 22.62
CA ALA A 16 -17.27 -0.03 23.75
C ALA A 16 -16.91 1.44 23.45
N ALA A 17 -15.79 1.70 22.77
CA ALA A 17 -15.42 3.07 22.38
C ALA A 17 -16.30 3.69 21.29
N LEU A 18 -16.92 2.87 20.41
CA LEU A 18 -17.92 3.32 19.45
C LEU A 18 -19.25 3.63 20.14
N GLU A 19 -19.65 2.79 21.10
CA GLU A 19 -20.86 2.96 21.92
C GLU A 19 -20.75 4.20 22.82
N ASP A 20 -19.65 4.34 23.56
CA ASP A 20 -19.30 5.54 24.36
C ASP A 20 -19.35 6.81 23.49
N PHE A 21 -18.78 6.77 22.28
CA PHE A 21 -18.80 7.89 21.33
C PHE A 21 -20.22 8.24 20.86
N GLY A 22 -21.04 7.24 20.51
CA GLY A 22 -22.44 7.45 20.14
C GLY A 22 -23.25 8.13 21.25
N HIS A 23 -23.06 7.67 22.50
CA HIS A 23 -23.67 8.29 23.67
C HIS A 23 -23.20 9.74 23.90
N GLN A 24 -21.89 9.99 23.86
CA GLN A 24 -21.29 11.32 24.06
C GLN A 24 -21.71 12.34 23.00
N CYS A 25 -21.89 11.92 21.74
CA CYS A 25 -22.28 12.80 20.65
C CYS A 25 -23.80 12.82 20.36
N HIS A 26 -24.61 12.14 21.19
CA HIS A 26 -26.06 11.96 21.01
C HIS A 26 -26.46 11.44 19.62
N ARG A 27 -25.74 10.42 19.13
CA ARG A 27 -25.88 9.83 17.78
C ARG A 27 -26.03 8.32 17.84
N GLU A 28 -26.89 7.76 17.01
CA GLU A 28 -26.94 6.31 16.79
C GLU A 28 -25.82 5.94 15.79
N ILE A 29 -24.84 5.16 16.24
CA ILE A 29 -23.81 4.58 15.39
C ILE A 29 -24.19 3.14 15.03
N SER A 30 -24.09 2.79 13.76
CA SER A 30 -24.26 1.42 13.28
C SER A 30 -23.18 1.06 12.27
N VAL A 31 -22.68 -0.16 12.34
CA VAL A 31 -21.75 -0.70 11.36
C VAL A 31 -22.58 -1.60 10.44
N PRO A 32 -22.73 -1.28 9.14
CA PRO A 32 -23.50 -2.11 8.23
C PRO A 32 -22.75 -3.43 7.92
N PRO A 33 -23.47 -4.45 7.42
CA PRO A 33 -22.83 -5.66 6.90
C PRO A 33 -21.78 -5.32 5.85
N GLN A 34 -20.53 -5.70 6.11
CA GLN A 34 -19.41 -5.52 5.19
C GLN A 34 -18.50 -6.75 5.23
N THR A 35 -17.96 -7.13 4.07
CA THR A 35 -17.27 -8.42 3.87
C THR A 35 -15.85 -8.47 4.43
N ARG A 36 -15.24 -7.32 4.73
CA ARG A 36 -13.93 -7.21 5.38
C ARG A 36 -13.82 -6.02 6.32
N LEU A 37 -12.99 -6.19 7.34
CA LEU A 37 -12.26 -5.12 8.01
C LEU A 37 -10.88 -5.05 7.35
N ASP A 38 -10.67 -4.09 6.44
CA ASP A 38 -9.45 -4.08 5.64
C ASP A 38 -8.24 -3.60 6.45
N ARG A 39 -7.14 -4.35 6.36
CA ARG A 39 -5.88 -4.09 7.07
C ARG A 39 -4.84 -3.54 6.11
N GLY A 40 -4.58 -2.23 6.18
CA GLY A 40 -3.50 -1.60 5.42
C GLY A 40 -2.11 -2.00 5.93
N TYR A 41 -1.07 -1.86 5.09
CA TYR A 41 0.31 -2.26 5.40
C TYR A 41 0.89 -1.66 6.69
N GLY A 42 0.40 -0.49 7.13
CA GLY A 42 0.76 0.12 8.42
C GLY A 42 0.26 -0.64 9.67
N GLY A 43 -0.57 -1.67 9.49
CA GLY A 43 -1.26 -2.40 10.55
C GLY A 43 -2.51 -1.68 11.08
N ALA A 44 -3.02 -0.68 10.35
CA ALA A 44 -4.28 0.00 10.64
C ALA A 44 -5.45 -0.79 10.04
N THR A 45 -6.58 -0.81 10.76
CA THR A 45 -7.84 -1.40 10.28
C THR A 45 -8.77 -0.28 9.81
N LEU A 46 -9.39 -0.44 8.65
CA LEU A 46 -10.41 0.48 8.12
C LEU A 46 -11.75 -0.25 7.97
N PHE A 47 -12.85 0.43 8.29
CA PHE A 47 -14.21 -0.05 8.05
C PHE A 47 -15.19 1.11 7.88
N VAL A 48 -16.35 0.85 7.27
CA VAL A 48 -17.42 1.84 7.13
C VAL A 48 -18.37 1.74 8.33
N ALA A 49 -18.78 2.89 8.86
CA ALA A 49 -19.90 3.03 9.79
C ALA A 49 -20.93 4.05 9.25
N ARG A 50 -22.12 4.04 9.85
CA ARG A 50 -23.18 5.03 9.66
C ARG A 50 -23.40 5.76 10.97
N LEU A 51 -23.50 7.09 10.91
CA LEU A 51 -23.93 7.93 12.03
C LEU A 51 -25.28 8.54 11.69
N THR A 52 -26.29 8.25 12.50
CA THR A 52 -27.60 8.89 12.40
C THR A 52 -27.70 10.02 13.41
N GLU A 53 -27.94 11.23 12.89
CA GLU A 53 -28.14 12.44 13.68
C GLU A 53 -29.63 12.70 13.91
N PRO A 54 -30.07 13.01 15.14
CA PRO A 54 -31.42 13.50 15.39
C PRO A 54 -31.57 14.92 14.84
N VAL A 55 -32.47 15.11 13.88
CA VAL A 55 -32.82 16.41 13.30
C VAL A 55 -34.17 16.85 13.88
N PRO A 56 -34.46 18.17 14.04
CA PRO A 56 -35.81 18.66 14.33
C PRO A 56 -36.91 18.01 13.46
N PRO A 57 -38.16 17.97 13.98
CA PRO A 57 -39.00 16.79 13.92
C PRO A 57 -39.35 16.29 12.51
N GLY A 58 -39.26 14.96 12.34
CA GLY A 58 -39.65 14.26 11.11
C GLY A 58 -38.51 13.96 10.14
N ARG A 59 -37.25 14.28 10.49
CA ARG A 59 -36.05 13.92 9.69
C ARG A 59 -34.97 13.27 10.53
N THR A 60 -34.20 12.40 9.91
CA THR A 60 -32.95 11.84 10.42
C THR A 60 -31.89 12.01 9.34
N LEU A 61 -30.69 12.47 9.74
CA LEU A 61 -29.56 12.60 8.82
C LEU A 61 -28.60 11.45 9.08
N THR A 62 -28.63 10.41 8.23
CA THR A 62 -27.66 9.32 8.29
C THR A 62 -26.50 9.58 7.35
N ARG A 63 -25.32 9.88 7.88
CA ARG A 63 -24.07 10.03 7.12
C ARG A 63 -23.19 8.79 7.21
N LYS A 64 -22.40 8.54 6.16
CA LYS A 64 -21.40 7.45 6.13
C LYS A 64 -20.06 8.00 6.58
N VAL A 65 -19.37 7.28 7.45
CA VAL A 65 -18.04 7.65 7.94
C VAL A 65 -17.09 6.46 7.81
N PHE A 66 -15.85 6.75 7.46
CA PHE A 66 -14.76 5.79 7.47
C PHE A 66 -14.14 5.80 8.86
N VAL A 67 -14.13 4.64 9.51
CA VAL A 67 -13.60 4.47 10.86
C VAL A 67 -12.26 3.76 10.77
N LYS A 68 -11.20 4.47 11.16
CA LYS A 68 -9.81 4.03 11.05
C LYS A 68 -9.26 3.74 12.44
N VAL A 69 -8.79 2.51 12.66
CA VAL A 69 -8.20 2.05 13.91
C VAL A 69 -6.69 1.94 13.74
N LEU A 70 -5.96 2.89 14.30
CA LEU A 70 -4.50 2.94 14.22
C LEU A 70 -3.86 2.15 15.37
N PRO A 71 -2.85 1.31 15.11
CA PRO A 71 -2.05 0.69 16.16
C PRO A 71 -1.23 1.76 16.89
N ALA A 72 -0.93 1.53 18.17
CA ALA A 72 -0.25 2.49 19.05
C ALA A 72 1.04 3.09 18.45
N ARG A 73 1.82 2.27 17.73
CA ARG A 73 3.07 2.68 17.04
C ARG A 73 2.87 3.67 15.89
N SER A 74 1.66 3.74 15.31
CA SER A 74 1.36 4.52 14.09
C SER A 74 0.55 5.79 14.37
N ARG A 75 -0.11 5.91 15.53
CA ARG A 75 -1.07 7.00 15.83
C ARG A 75 -0.54 8.44 15.67
N ASN A 76 0.77 8.62 15.82
CA ASN A 76 1.44 9.92 15.67
C ASN A 76 1.89 10.22 14.22
N ARG A 77 1.75 9.29 13.26
CA ARG A 77 2.00 9.58 11.84
C ARG A 77 0.76 10.22 11.20
N GLU A 78 -0.40 9.58 11.33
CA GLU A 78 -1.68 10.03 10.77
C GLU A 78 -2.02 11.48 11.13
N VAL A 79 -1.97 11.85 12.41
CA VAL A 79 -2.29 13.21 12.88
C VAL A 79 -1.37 14.26 12.24
N ARG A 80 -0.07 13.97 12.08
CA ARG A 80 0.85 14.87 11.39
C ARG A 80 0.63 14.91 9.87
N GLY A 81 0.19 13.80 9.28
CA GLY A 81 -0.30 13.74 7.91
C GLY A 81 -1.52 14.65 7.68
N GLN A 82 -2.55 14.54 8.52
CA GLN A 82 -3.75 15.39 8.47
C GLN A 82 -3.45 16.87 8.72
N HIS A 83 -2.50 17.21 9.61
CA HIS A 83 -2.05 18.60 9.75
C HIS A 83 -1.32 19.13 8.51
N ARG A 84 -0.53 18.30 7.81
CA ARG A 84 0.11 18.66 6.53
C ARG A 84 -0.91 18.78 5.38
N ALA A 85 -1.88 17.89 5.33
CA ALA A 85 -3.02 17.94 4.40
C ALA A 85 -3.75 19.29 4.50
N ARG A 86 -4.07 19.72 5.73
CA ARG A 86 -4.72 21.01 6.01
C ARG A 86 -3.83 22.24 5.76
N ALA A 87 -2.53 22.05 5.52
CA ALA A 87 -1.58 23.09 5.14
C ALA A 87 -1.23 23.08 3.64
N ALA A 88 -1.92 22.28 2.83
CA ALA A 88 -1.81 22.32 1.38
C ALA A 88 -2.34 23.65 0.80
N PRO A 89 -1.75 24.16 -0.29
CA PRO A 89 -2.21 25.40 -0.92
C PRO A 89 -3.56 25.23 -1.62
N GLY A 90 -4.33 26.31 -1.64
CA GLY A 90 -5.57 26.42 -2.41
C GLY A 90 -6.66 25.42 -2.04
N ASP A 91 -7.51 25.12 -3.03
CA ASP A 91 -8.75 24.38 -2.82
C ASP A 91 -8.59 22.86 -2.88
N PHE A 92 -7.38 22.32 -3.12
CA PHE A 92 -7.18 20.88 -3.28
C PHE A 92 -7.58 20.09 -2.04
N ALA A 93 -7.13 20.52 -0.85
CA ALA A 93 -7.44 19.83 0.40
C ALA A 93 -8.95 19.72 0.66
N ARG A 94 -9.71 20.80 0.41
CA ARG A 94 -11.16 20.86 0.63
C ARG A 94 -11.95 20.01 -0.38
N ARG A 95 -11.40 19.74 -1.57
CA ARG A 95 -12.07 18.98 -2.64
C ARG A 95 -11.67 17.52 -2.69
N HIS A 96 -10.43 17.19 -2.35
CA HIS A 96 -9.83 15.87 -2.64
C HIS A 96 -9.19 15.16 -1.45
N LEU A 97 -9.14 15.73 -0.24
CA LEU A 97 -8.63 15.03 0.95
C LEU A 97 -9.79 14.73 1.92
N ALA A 98 -9.87 13.50 2.42
CA ALA A 98 -10.89 13.13 3.40
C ALA A 98 -10.71 13.91 4.72
N GLU A 99 -11.82 14.39 5.30
CA GLU A 99 -11.79 15.22 6.50
C GLU A 99 -11.95 14.40 7.77
N GLN A 100 -11.06 14.63 8.74
CA GLN A 100 -11.23 14.24 10.14
C GLN A 100 -12.37 15.04 10.78
N ILE A 101 -13.57 14.47 10.78
CA ILE A 101 -14.84 15.08 11.22
C ILE A 101 -15.09 15.03 12.73
N PHE A 102 -14.27 14.29 13.50
CA PHE A 102 -14.34 14.24 14.97
C PHE A 102 -12.92 14.19 15.59
N PRO A 103 -12.74 14.64 16.84
CA PRO A 103 -11.49 14.42 17.58
C PRO A 103 -11.11 12.92 17.62
N PRO A 104 -9.83 12.56 17.40
CA PRO A 104 -9.39 11.17 17.54
C PRO A 104 -9.56 10.65 18.98
N ILE A 105 -10.03 9.41 19.13
CA ILE A 105 -10.23 8.77 20.44
C ILE A 105 -9.09 7.80 20.70
N ASP A 106 -8.32 7.99 21.78
CA ASP A 106 -7.34 6.99 22.23
C ASP A 106 -8.06 5.86 22.99
N LEU A 107 -7.80 4.62 22.58
CA LEU A 107 -8.34 3.42 23.21
C LEU A 107 -7.49 2.99 24.41
N ARG A 108 -8.07 2.22 25.34
CA ARG A 108 -7.39 1.78 26.58
C ARG A 108 -6.15 0.90 26.34
N ASP A 109 -6.03 0.29 25.17
CA ASP A 109 -4.87 -0.49 24.71
C ASP A 109 -3.83 0.32 23.91
N GLY A 110 -3.98 1.66 23.88
CA GLY A 110 -3.06 2.58 23.20
C GLY A 110 -3.28 2.70 21.69
N ARG A 111 -4.22 1.97 21.09
CA ARG A 111 -4.71 2.23 19.72
C ARG A 111 -5.43 3.58 19.66
N ARG A 112 -5.67 4.09 18.45
CA ARG A 112 -6.42 5.33 18.22
C ARG A 112 -7.49 5.16 17.16
N LEU A 113 -8.71 5.56 17.49
CA LEU A 113 -9.86 5.64 16.59
C LEU A 113 -9.89 7.00 15.90
N MET A 114 -10.14 7.01 14.59
CA MET A 114 -10.27 8.22 13.78
C MET A 114 -11.48 8.08 12.85
N PHE A 115 -12.20 9.18 12.63
CA PHE A 115 -13.43 9.25 11.83
C PHE A 115 -13.18 10.19 10.66
N GLU A 116 -13.14 9.63 9.46
CA GLU A 116 -12.85 10.34 8.21
C GLU A 116 -14.12 10.36 7.33
N GLU A 117 -14.47 11.51 6.75
CA GLU A 117 -15.58 11.65 5.79
C GLU A 117 -15.05 12.12 4.44
N THR A 118 -15.60 11.56 3.36
CA THR A 118 -15.25 11.94 1.98
C THR A 118 -15.93 13.25 1.60
N THR A 119 -15.31 14.02 0.70
CA THR A 119 -15.81 15.33 0.25
C THR A 119 -17.13 15.25 -0.54
N THR A 120 -17.67 14.04 -0.71
CA THR A 120 -18.80 13.69 -1.55
C THR A 120 -20.09 13.41 -0.77
N GLY A 121 -20.09 13.63 0.56
CA GLY A 121 -21.30 13.72 1.39
C GLY A 121 -22.20 12.47 1.38
N GLY A 122 -21.68 11.32 1.83
CA GLY A 122 -22.47 10.09 2.00
C GLY A 122 -22.85 9.34 0.71
N ALA A 123 -22.37 9.79 -0.46
CA ALA A 123 -22.53 9.12 -1.76
C ALA A 123 -22.16 7.62 -1.73
N ARG A 124 -22.56 6.86 -2.75
CA ARG A 124 -21.89 5.57 -3.03
C ARG A 124 -20.47 5.90 -3.48
N VAL A 125 -19.47 5.17 -3.00
CA VAL A 125 -18.08 5.29 -3.45
C VAL A 125 -17.54 3.91 -3.79
N ARG A 126 -16.60 3.85 -4.72
CA ARG A 126 -15.77 2.69 -5.06
C ARG A 126 -14.31 3.08 -4.90
N ALA A 127 -13.45 2.17 -4.49
CA ALA A 127 -12.01 2.39 -4.58
C ALA A 127 -11.56 2.35 -6.06
N LEU A 128 -10.48 3.03 -6.42
CA LEU A 128 -9.95 2.99 -7.79
C LEU A 128 -9.53 1.56 -8.20
N ASP A 129 -9.06 0.74 -7.25
CA ASP A 129 -8.74 -0.68 -7.48
C ASP A 129 -10.00 -1.57 -7.72
N GLU A 130 -11.20 -1.05 -7.47
CA GLU A 130 -12.49 -1.67 -7.82
C GLU A 130 -13.04 -1.17 -9.17
N LEU A 131 -12.37 -0.21 -9.83
CA LEU A 131 -12.70 0.24 -11.18
C LEU A 131 -11.90 -0.57 -12.22
N ASP A 132 -12.52 -0.76 -13.39
CA ASP A 132 -11.93 -1.44 -14.55
C ASP A 132 -12.33 -0.69 -15.84
N GLY A 133 -11.68 -1.00 -16.97
CA GLY A 133 -12.01 -0.42 -18.27
C GLY A 133 -11.87 1.11 -18.31
N ASP A 134 -12.76 1.77 -19.05
CA ASP A 134 -12.69 3.23 -19.25
C ASP A 134 -12.95 4.02 -17.94
N ASP A 135 -13.77 3.48 -17.03
CA ASP A 135 -13.99 4.04 -15.68
C ASP A 135 -12.67 4.15 -14.90
N LEU A 136 -11.84 3.09 -14.93
CA LEU A 136 -10.52 3.08 -14.31
C LEU A 136 -9.59 4.11 -14.95
N LEU A 137 -9.57 4.18 -16.29
CA LEU A 137 -8.67 5.06 -17.03
C LEU A 137 -9.02 6.54 -16.83
N ALA A 138 -10.31 6.88 -16.78
CA ALA A 138 -10.79 8.22 -16.49
C ALA A 138 -10.48 8.64 -15.04
N ALA A 139 -10.74 7.76 -14.06
CA ALA A 139 -10.43 8.02 -12.66
C ALA A 139 -8.92 8.11 -12.38
N PHE A 140 -8.12 7.22 -12.97
CA PHE A 140 -6.66 7.27 -12.89
C PHE A 140 -6.11 8.57 -13.47
N ARG A 141 -6.60 9.00 -14.64
CA ARG A 141 -6.24 10.31 -15.24
C ARG A 141 -6.59 11.47 -14.32
N ALA A 142 -7.83 11.56 -13.84
CA ALA A 142 -8.30 12.65 -12.99
C ALA A 142 -7.49 12.78 -11.69
N VAL A 143 -7.10 11.66 -11.07
CA VAL A 143 -6.25 11.65 -9.87
C VAL A 143 -4.85 12.19 -10.17
N LEU A 144 -4.21 11.73 -11.25
CA LEU A 144 -2.87 12.22 -11.62
C LEU A 144 -2.89 13.70 -12.01
N GLU A 145 -3.91 14.14 -12.76
CA GLU A 145 -4.07 15.52 -13.19
C GLU A 145 -4.28 16.44 -11.99
N ALA A 146 -5.14 16.08 -11.03
CA ALA A 146 -5.36 16.87 -9.82
C ALA A 146 -4.15 16.86 -8.86
N VAL A 147 -3.49 15.71 -8.64
CA VAL A 147 -2.31 15.62 -7.75
C VAL A 147 -1.11 16.43 -8.29
N LEU A 148 -0.92 16.51 -9.62
CA LEU A 148 0.13 17.35 -10.19
C LEU A 148 -0.31 18.81 -10.40
N HIS A 149 -1.38 19.05 -11.14
CA HIS A 149 -1.73 20.40 -11.59
C HIS A 149 -2.54 21.23 -10.57
N GLU A 150 -3.24 20.58 -9.62
CA GLU A 150 -4.10 21.29 -8.67
C GLU A 150 -3.53 21.31 -7.24
N TRP A 151 -2.93 20.21 -6.76
CA TRP A 151 -2.24 20.18 -5.48
C TRP A 151 -0.85 20.85 -5.55
N ASN A 152 -0.17 20.67 -6.68
CA ASN A 152 1.17 21.22 -6.95
C ASN A 152 1.16 22.26 -8.09
N GLY A 153 0.00 22.86 -8.33
CA GLY A 153 -0.16 24.03 -9.21
C GLY A 153 0.59 25.23 -8.63
N VAL A 154 1.65 25.65 -9.31
CA VAL A 154 2.40 26.86 -8.94
C VAL A 154 1.73 28.07 -9.59
N GLU A 155 1.20 28.99 -8.78
CA GLU A 155 0.70 30.27 -9.30
C GLU A 155 1.82 31.00 -10.07
N PRO A 156 1.55 31.57 -11.27
CA PRO A 156 2.54 32.27 -12.08
C PRO A 156 3.18 33.48 -11.38
N THR A 157 4.21 33.23 -10.57
CA THR A 157 4.93 34.26 -9.84
C THR A 157 5.76 35.08 -10.84
N PRO A 158 5.68 36.42 -10.85
CA PRO A 158 6.47 37.25 -11.75
C PRO A 158 7.97 36.90 -11.70
N GLY A 159 8.54 36.53 -12.85
CA GLY A 159 9.94 36.10 -12.97
C GLY A 159 10.23 34.62 -12.68
N ARG A 160 9.22 33.78 -12.39
CA ARG A 160 9.41 32.35 -12.09
C ARG A 160 8.66 31.44 -13.09
N THR A 161 9.36 31.03 -14.14
CA THR A 161 8.81 30.21 -15.24
C THR A 161 8.82 28.69 -15.00
N HIS A 162 9.32 28.22 -13.84
CA HIS A 162 9.52 26.80 -13.55
C HIS A 162 9.09 26.45 -12.12
N PRO A 163 8.65 25.19 -11.87
CA PRO A 163 8.54 24.65 -10.51
C PRO A 163 9.86 24.80 -9.72
N PRO A 164 9.83 24.79 -8.38
CA PRO A 164 11.05 24.69 -7.59
C PRO A 164 11.88 23.47 -8.02
N THR A 165 13.19 23.55 -7.82
CA THR A 165 14.14 22.45 -8.03
C THR A 165 15.04 22.36 -6.80
N ARG A 166 15.40 21.15 -6.39
CA ARG A 166 16.37 20.87 -5.33
C ARG A 166 17.40 19.86 -5.82
N ALA A 167 18.66 20.11 -5.45
CA ALA A 167 19.75 19.18 -5.65
C ALA A 167 19.88 18.21 -4.46
N THR A 168 20.29 16.98 -4.73
CA THR A 168 20.70 15.96 -3.77
C THR A 168 21.65 14.96 -4.46
N ALA A 169 22.02 13.87 -3.79
CA ALA A 169 22.72 12.74 -4.41
C ALA A 169 21.81 11.50 -4.50
N LEU A 170 22.13 10.59 -5.43
CA LEU A 170 21.30 9.45 -5.79
C LEU A 170 21.01 8.50 -4.62
N GLY A 171 22.01 8.23 -3.78
CA GLY A 171 21.83 7.41 -2.57
C GLY A 171 20.85 8.06 -1.58
N PRO A 172 21.12 9.28 -1.08
CA PRO A 172 20.21 10.03 -0.23
C PRO A 172 18.79 10.22 -0.81
N TYR A 173 18.63 10.34 -2.14
CA TYR A 173 17.32 10.35 -2.78
C TYR A 173 16.57 9.03 -2.55
N LEU A 174 17.16 7.89 -2.94
CA LEU A 174 16.49 6.58 -2.83
C LEU A 174 16.32 6.14 -1.37
N GLU A 175 17.27 6.47 -0.50
CA GLU A 175 17.20 6.28 0.96
C GLU A 175 16.01 7.03 1.58
N ARG A 176 15.76 8.29 1.15
CA ARG A 176 14.58 9.05 1.56
C ARG A 176 13.28 8.35 1.17
N GLU A 177 13.15 7.96 -0.10
CA GLU A 177 11.90 7.38 -0.60
C GLU A 177 11.59 6.03 0.09
N LEU A 178 12.60 5.17 0.28
CA LEU A 178 12.46 3.89 0.99
C LEU A 178 12.17 4.06 2.48
N ARG A 179 12.64 5.15 3.12
CA ARG A 179 12.26 5.49 4.51
C ARG A 179 10.85 6.07 4.60
N ALA A 180 10.41 6.87 3.63
CA ALA A 180 9.05 7.38 3.56
C ALA A 180 8.04 6.21 3.45
N ALA A 181 8.30 5.25 2.57
CA ALA A 181 7.51 4.02 2.42
C ALA A 181 7.66 3.01 3.58
N GLY A 182 8.61 3.21 4.51
CA GLY A 182 8.86 2.27 5.61
C GLY A 182 9.37 0.90 5.15
N THR A 183 10.15 0.88 4.07
CA THR A 183 10.70 -0.31 3.40
C THR A 183 12.23 -0.41 3.45
N TRP A 184 12.92 0.66 3.89
CA TRP A 184 14.39 0.77 4.02
C TRP A 184 15.10 -0.50 4.51
N GLU A 185 14.72 -1.04 5.66
CA GLU A 185 15.36 -2.25 6.22
C GLU A 185 14.93 -3.50 5.43
N LYS A 186 13.62 -3.63 5.19
CA LYS A 186 12.97 -4.79 4.55
C LYS A 186 13.46 -5.08 3.13
N VAL A 187 14.02 -4.10 2.42
CA VAL A 187 14.50 -4.31 1.04
C VAL A 187 15.70 -5.27 1.01
N HIS A 188 16.55 -5.26 2.05
CA HIS A 188 17.67 -6.20 2.16
C HIS A 188 17.20 -7.63 2.48
N ASP A 189 16.16 -7.77 3.30
CA ASP A 189 15.49 -9.06 3.55
C ASP A 189 14.83 -9.59 2.27
N ALA A 190 14.16 -8.73 1.51
CA ALA A 190 13.53 -9.07 0.24
C ALA A 190 14.55 -9.62 -0.78
N MET A 191 15.70 -8.94 -0.96
CA MET A 191 16.80 -9.46 -1.81
C MET A 191 17.25 -10.86 -1.38
N SER A 192 17.36 -11.09 -0.07
CA SER A 192 17.79 -12.36 0.51
C SER A 192 16.76 -13.48 0.29
N ILE A 193 15.46 -13.16 0.34
CA ILE A 193 14.36 -14.07 -0.05
C ILE A 193 14.42 -14.40 -1.54
N PHE A 194 14.84 -13.47 -2.38
CA PHE A 194 15.14 -13.69 -3.81
C PHE A 194 16.56 -14.23 -4.07
N GLY A 195 17.24 -14.77 -3.05
CA GLY A 195 18.54 -15.46 -3.20
C GLY A 195 19.68 -14.57 -3.70
N PHE A 196 19.51 -13.24 -3.67
CA PHE A 196 20.51 -12.27 -4.09
C PHE A 196 21.20 -11.63 -2.88
N HIS A 197 22.52 -11.49 -2.95
CA HIS A 197 23.26 -10.76 -1.95
C HIS A 197 23.12 -9.24 -2.18
N SER A 198 22.64 -8.49 -1.19
CA SER A 198 22.34 -7.06 -1.36
C SER A 198 23.57 -6.18 -1.65
N GLY A 199 24.79 -6.64 -1.32
CA GLY A 199 26.06 -6.01 -1.69
C GLY A 199 26.62 -6.37 -3.07
N ALA A 200 26.01 -7.29 -3.83
CA ALA A 200 26.53 -7.70 -5.14
C ALA A 200 26.40 -6.58 -6.19
N GLU A 201 27.44 -6.32 -7.00
CA GLU A 201 27.40 -5.24 -8.00
C GLU A 201 26.32 -5.46 -9.09
N SER A 202 26.04 -6.72 -9.42
CA SER A 202 25.01 -7.08 -10.40
C SER A 202 24.16 -8.28 -9.96
N LEU A 203 22.93 -8.31 -10.46
CA LEU A 203 21.95 -9.38 -10.28
C LEU A 203 21.84 -10.17 -11.58
N LEU A 204 21.96 -11.50 -11.53
CA LEU A 204 21.72 -12.34 -12.70
C LEU A 204 20.25 -12.74 -12.78
N ILE A 205 19.46 -11.98 -13.56
CA ILE A 205 18.01 -12.17 -13.73
C ILE A 205 17.77 -12.63 -15.17
N ASP A 206 17.05 -13.75 -15.37
CA ASP A 206 16.83 -14.39 -16.68
C ASP A 206 18.13 -14.54 -17.53
N SER A 207 19.21 -14.96 -16.86
CA SER A 207 20.56 -15.10 -17.43
C SER A 207 21.20 -13.80 -17.96
N ARG A 208 20.62 -12.64 -17.67
CA ARG A 208 21.17 -11.31 -18.00
C ARG A 208 21.72 -10.66 -16.72
N PRO A 209 22.98 -10.18 -16.71
CA PRO A 209 23.45 -9.33 -15.62
C PRO A 209 22.75 -7.97 -15.72
N LEU A 210 22.19 -7.49 -14.60
CA LEU A 210 21.61 -6.16 -14.45
C LEU A 210 22.24 -5.47 -13.23
N PRO A 211 22.40 -4.14 -13.22
CA PRO A 211 22.93 -3.43 -12.05
C PRO A 211 22.02 -3.65 -10.85
N ASN A 212 22.60 -3.98 -9.69
CA ASN A 212 21.85 -4.09 -8.46
C ASN A 212 21.45 -2.67 -8.00
N PRO A 213 20.14 -2.33 -7.95
CA PRO A 213 19.70 -0.98 -7.59
C PRO A 213 20.09 -0.58 -6.14
N LEU A 214 20.34 -1.54 -5.25
CA LEU A 214 20.82 -1.24 -3.89
C LEU A 214 22.27 -0.75 -3.84
N ARG A 215 23.06 -0.90 -4.92
CA ARG A 215 24.40 -0.30 -5.02
C ARG A 215 24.36 1.23 -5.03
N ALA A 216 23.24 1.83 -5.41
CA ALA A 216 23.06 3.27 -5.24
C ALA A 216 22.96 3.71 -3.77
N LEU A 217 22.61 2.81 -2.85
CA LEU A 217 22.42 3.12 -1.43
C LEU A 217 23.74 3.05 -0.64
N ASP A 218 24.68 2.21 -1.05
CA ASP A 218 25.99 2.05 -0.39
C ASP A 218 26.87 3.32 -0.50
N PRO A 219 27.24 4.00 0.60
CA PRO A 219 28.10 5.19 0.57
C PRO A 219 29.51 4.99 -0.01
N ALA A 220 29.97 3.73 -0.13
CA ALA A 220 31.23 3.37 -0.81
C ALA A 220 31.07 3.20 -2.33
N SER A 221 29.85 3.10 -2.84
CA SER A 221 29.58 2.98 -4.28
C SER A 221 29.75 4.33 -4.99
N PRO A 222 30.35 4.37 -6.20
CA PRO A 222 30.45 5.61 -6.97
C PRO A 222 29.07 6.14 -7.41
N TYR A 223 28.05 5.29 -7.52
CA TYR A 223 26.69 5.71 -7.87
C TYR A 223 26.02 6.54 -6.75
N HIS A 224 26.30 6.26 -5.47
CA HIS A 224 25.64 6.91 -4.33
C HIS A 224 25.79 8.44 -4.35
N ARG A 225 26.93 8.95 -4.82
CA ARG A 225 27.28 10.38 -4.85
C ARG A 225 26.85 11.09 -6.15
N GLN A 226 26.20 10.39 -7.08
CA GLN A 226 25.79 10.95 -8.36
C GLN A 226 24.75 12.08 -8.13
N PRO A 227 24.97 13.31 -8.65
CA PRO A 227 24.08 14.44 -8.38
C PRO A 227 22.73 14.26 -9.08
N ILE A 228 21.65 14.50 -8.33
CA ILE A 228 20.24 14.45 -8.76
C ILE A 228 19.59 15.81 -8.50
N ASP A 229 19.06 16.44 -9.54
CA ASP A 229 18.09 17.51 -9.42
C ASP A 229 16.67 16.94 -9.50
N PHE A 230 15.76 17.44 -8.67
CA PHE A 230 14.36 17.05 -8.65
C PHE A 230 13.42 18.21 -8.31
N HIS A 231 12.17 18.12 -8.72
CA HIS A 231 11.09 19.03 -8.34
C HIS A 231 10.40 18.52 -7.06
N PRO A 232 10.52 19.24 -5.93
CA PRO A 232 9.79 18.93 -4.71
C PRO A 232 8.36 19.47 -4.75
N GLY A 233 7.47 18.86 -3.99
CA GLY A 233 6.15 19.38 -3.64
C GLY A 233 5.37 18.40 -2.77
N PHE A 234 4.05 18.60 -2.68
CA PHE A 234 3.16 17.71 -1.94
C PHE A 234 3.01 16.36 -2.66
N ALA A 235 3.19 15.30 -1.90
CA ALA A 235 2.74 13.96 -2.25
C ALA A 235 1.91 13.37 -1.11
N HIS A 236 0.92 12.54 -1.47
CA HIS A 236 0.23 11.63 -0.56
C HIS A 236 1.20 10.65 0.10
N GLY A 237 2.20 10.17 -0.63
CA GLY A 237 3.27 9.32 -0.13
C GLY A 237 2.95 7.83 -0.06
N ASP A 238 1.66 7.48 -0.03
CA ASP A 238 1.11 6.12 -0.09
C ASP A 238 -0.05 6.07 -1.11
N LEU A 239 0.15 6.64 -2.31
CA LEU A 239 -0.91 6.71 -3.33
C LEU A 239 -1.03 5.37 -4.08
N HIS A 240 -2.07 4.60 -3.75
CA HIS A 240 -2.49 3.40 -4.46
C HIS A 240 -4.02 3.40 -4.60
N GLY A 241 -4.61 2.53 -5.44
CA GLY A 241 -6.03 2.66 -5.79
C GLY A 241 -7.01 2.49 -4.62
N GLY A 242 -6.70 1.62 -3.66
CA GLY A 242 -7.40 1.51 -2.37
C GLY A 242 -7.40 2.78 -1.50
N ASN A 243 -6.45 3.70 -1.70
CA ASN A 243 -6.41 5.01 -1.04
C ASN A 243 -7.10 6.13 -1.86
N VAL A 244 -7.71 5.79 -3.01
CA VAL A 244 -8.49 6.69 -3.87
C VAL A 244 -9.95 6.26 -3.88
N LEU A 245 -10.84 7.06 -3.31
CA LEU A 245 -12.29 6.79 -3.27
C LEU A 245 -13.01 7.65 -4.30
N VAL A 246 -13.60 7.01 -5.31
CA VAL A 246 -14.33 7.65 -6.41
C VAL A 246 -15.84 7.57 -6.15
N PRO A 247 -16.57 8.69 -6.05
CA PRO A 247 -18.01 8.66 -5.86
C PRO A 247 -18.73 8.15 -7.10
N CYS A 248 -19.87 7.51 -6.90
CA CYS A 248 -20.68 6.89 -7.95
C CYS A 248 -22.14 7.35 -7.85
N GLY A 249 -22.77 7.51 -9.01
CA GLY A 249 -24.17 7.91 -9.15
C GLY A 249 -25.17 6.85 -8.67
N ALA A 250 -26.46 7.21 -8.72
CA ALA A 250 -27.55 6.27 -8.44
C ALA A 250 -27.60 5.11 -9.46
N ASP A 251 -27.15 5.38 -10.69
CA ASP A 251 -26.92 4.45 -11.80
C ASP A 251 -25.62 3.63 -11.67
N GLY A 252 -24.74 3.96 -10.71
CA GLY A 252 -23.47 3.28 -10.46
C GLY A 252 -22.28 3.82 -11.27
N ARG A 253 -22.47 4.82 -12.15
CA ARG A 253 -21.36 5.44 -12.89
C ARG A 253 -20.46 6.25 -11.97
N PRO A 254 -19.12 6.18 -12.09
CA PRO A 254 -18.22 7.00 -11.30
C PRO A 254 -18.25 8.48 -11.74
N TYR A 255 -17.85 9.37 -10.82
CA TYR A 255 -17.47 10.75 -11.11
C TYR A 255 -15.97 10.94 -10.79
N PRO A 256 -15.07 10.62 -11.74
CA PRO A 256 -13.62 10.76 -11.62
C PRO A 256 -13.15 12.06 -10.97
N GLU A 257 -13.78 13.18 -11.33
CA GLU A 257 -13.39 14.54 -10.93
C GLU A 257 -13.72 14.89 -9.46
N ARG A 258 -14.38 13.98 -8.74
CA ARG A 258 -14.83 14.16 -7.35
C ARG A 258 -14.20 13.16 -6.39
N PHE A 259 -13.07 12.56 -6.76
CA PHE A 259 -12.37 11.60 -5.90
C PHE A 259 -11.94 12.23 -4.57
N SER A 260 -11.89 11.41 -3.51
CA SER A 260 -11.28 11.72 -2.22
C SER A 260 -10.10 10.78 -1.95
N LEU A 261 -8.98 11.31 -1.48
CA LEU A 261 -7.85 10.54 -0.95
C LEU A 261 -8.06 10.24 0.54
N VAL A 262 -7.72 9.02 0.92
CA VAL A 262 -7.64 8.52 2.30
C VAL A 262 -6.26 7.92 2.54
N GLY A 263 -5.81 7.80 3.79
CA GLY A 263 -4.47 7.27 4.09
C GLY A 263 -3.40 8.31 4.45
N LEU A 264 -3.82 9.55 4.76
CA LEU A 264 -3.03 10.78 4.77
C LEU A 264 -1.74 10.78 5.63
N SER A 265 -1.51 9.77 6.49
CA SER A 265 -0.32 9.58 7.33
C SER A 265 1.05 9.71 6.64
N ALA A 266 1.14 9.47 5.33
CA ALA A 266 2.38 9.50 4.57
C ALA A 266 2.70 10.87 3.93
N ILE A 267 1.80 11.86 4.06
CA ILE A 267 1.92 13.16 3.37
C ILE A 267 3.25 13.86 3.68
N ASP A 268 3.91 14.29 2.62
CA ASP A 268 5.22 14.93 2.59
C ASP A 268 5.13 16.11 1.63
N ALA A 269 5.25 17.34 2.16
CA ALA A 269 5.10 18.59 1.41
C ALA A 269 6.31 18.92 0.50
N GLU A 270 7.35 18.07 0.53
CA GLU A 270 8.64 18.29 -0.13
C GLU A 270 9.07 17.06 -0.94
N ALA A 271 8.16 16.12 -1.16
CA ALA A 271 8.38 14.87 -1.88
C ALA A 271 8.77 15.13 -3.34
N PRO A 272 9.52 14.23 -4.00
CA PRO A 272 9.63 14.29 -5.45
C PRO A 272 8.24 14.11 -6.06
N LEU A 273 7.77 15.05 -6.87
CA LEU A 273 6.40 15.06 -7.43
C LEU A 273 6.00 13.76 -8.17
N THR A 274 6.99 13.04 -8.69
CA THR A 274 6.83 11.74 -9.36
C THR A 274 6.61 10.55 -8.42
N ARG A 275 6.75 10.71 -7.09
CA ARG A 275 6.57 9.64 -6.09
C ARG A 275 5.20 8.99 -6.20
N ASP A 276 4.16 9.82 -6.24
CA ASP A 276 2.76 9.40 -6.28
C ASP A 276 2.35 8.85 -7.65
N LEU A 277 2.86 9.43 -8.74
CA LEU A 277 2.71 8.86 -10.08
C LEU A 277 3.26 7.43 -10.15
N ALA A 278 4.48 7.24 -9.67
CA ALA A 278 5.12 5.92 -9.67
C ALA A 278 4.42 4.94 -8.73
N ALA A 279 3.92 5.39 -7.58
CA ALA A 279 3.18 4.56 -6.64
C ALA A 279 1.86 4.08 -7.25
N LEU A 280 1.03 5.00 -7.76
CA LEU A 280 -0.29 4.69 -8.28
C LEU A 280 -0.19 3.85 -9.56
N LEU A 281 0.67 4.24 -10.50
CA LEU A 281 0.90 3.48 -11.73
C LEU A 281 1.36 2.06 -11.42
N LEU A 282 2.35 1.88 -10.54
CA LEU A 282 2.88 0.56 -10.22
C LEU A 282 1.85 -0.31 -9.49
N ALA A 283 1.12 0.23 -8.52
CA ALA A 283 0.06 -0.47 -7.82
C ALA A 283 -1.04 -0.96 -8.78
N THR A 284 -1.50 -0.10 -9.69
CA THR A 284 -2.55 -0.46 -10.65
C THR A 284 -2.05 -1.46 -11.70
N VAL A 285 -0.85 -1.32 -12.28
CA VAL A 285 -0.36 -2.32 -13.26
C VAL A 285 -0.04 -3.68 -12.64
N LEU A 286 0.31 -3.73 -11.34
CA LEU A 286 0.52 -4.98 -10.59
C LEU A 286 -0.75 -5.82 -10.39
N ARG A 287 -1.95 -5.28 -10.68
CA ARG A 287 -3.20 -6.05 -10.83
C ARG A 287 -3.14 -6.99 -12.04
N TYR A 288 -2.47 -6.58 -13.13
CA TYR A 288 -2.44 -7.28 -14.41
C TYR A 288 -1.24 -8.20 -14.59
N VAL A 289 -0.10 -7.94 -13.93
CA VAL A 289 1.13 -8.75 -14.05
C VAL A 289 0.91 -10.29 -13.95
N PRO A 290 0.00 -10.83 -13.10
CA PRO A 290 -0.27 -12.27 -13.06
C PRO A 290 -0.93 -12.89 -14.30
N SER A 291 -1.56 -12.09 -15.18
CA SER A 291 -2.22 -12.57 -16.40
C SER A 291 -1.44 -12.29 -17.68
N LEU A 292 -0.31 -11.59 -17.61
CA LEU A 292 0.56 -11.34 -18.76
C LEU A 292 1.37 -12.58 -19.15
N THR A 293 1.53 -12.82 -20.45
CA THR A 293 2.58 -13.68 -20.98
C THR A 293 3.97 -13.11 -20.68
N ARG A 294 5.03 -13.91 -20.88
CA ARG A 294 6.42 -13.46 -20.68
C ARG A 294 6.76 -12.22 -21.54
N ASP A 295 6.31 -12.21 -22.78
CA ASP A 295 6.68 -11.18 -23.74
C ASP A 295 5.89 -9.88 -23.51
N GLU A 296 4.63 -9.97 -23.09
CA GLU A 296 3.88 -8.83 -22.54
C GLU A 296 4.52 -8.29 -21.25
N SER A 297 5.01 -9.18 -20.37
CA SER A 297 5.65 -8.81 -19.11
C SER A 297 6.97 -8.05 -19.31
N GLU A 298 7.81 -8.48 -20.27
CA GLU A 298 9.03 -7.76 -20.66
C GLU A 298 8.72 -6.48 -21.46
N ALA A 299 7.66 -6.47 -22.28
CA ALA A 299 7.17 -5.27 -22.96
C ALA A 299 6.68 -4.21 -21.97
N LEU A 300 5.98 -4.61 -20.90
CA LEU A 300 5.50 -3.72 -19.84
C LEU A 300 6.69 -3.09 -19.10
N ILE A 301 7.68 -3.89 -18.69
CA ILE A 301 8.90 -3.36 -18.07
C ILE A 301 9.61 -2.38 -19.01
N THR A 302 9.73 -2.72 -20.30
CA THR A 302 10.38 -1.84 -21.28
C THR A 302 9.63 -0.52 -21.47
N TYR A 303 8.29 -0.56 -21.45
CA TYR A 303 7.44 0.63 -21.61
C TYR A 303 7.39 1.49 -20.36
N LEU A 304 7.39 0.91 -19.15
CA LEU A 304 7.51 1.64 -17.88
C LEU A 304 8.84 2.41 -17.76
N VAL A 305 9.93 1.86 -18.30
CA VAL A 305 11.28 2.49 -18.24
C VAL A 305 11.48 3.56 -19.33
N HIS A 306 10.76 3.44 -20.45
CA HIS A 306 10.88 4.33 -21.61
C HIS A 306 9.51 4.62 -22.29
N PRO A 307 8.53 5.23 -21.62
CA PRO A 307 7.20 5.47 -22.19
C PRO A 307 7.25 6.35 -23.46
N GLN A 308 8.23 7.26 -23.53
CA GLN A 308 8.48 8.13 -24.67
C GLN A 308 8.94 7.39 -25.95
N ARG A 309 9.20 6.08 -25.91
CA ARG A 309 9.48 5.26 -27.11
C ARG A 309 8.22 4.75 -27.81
N GLY A 310 7.04 5.07 -27.29
CA GLY A 310 5.75 4.68 -27.87
C GLY A 310 5.23 3.34 -27.33
N ARG A 311 3.93 3.12 -27.51
CA ARG A 311 3.21 1.94 -26.99
C ARG A 311 3.64 0.65 -27.72
N PRO A 312 4.09 -0.39 -26.99
CA PRO A 312 4.28 -1.72 -27.57
C PRO A 312 2.94 -2.31 -28.07
N GLY A 313 2.93 -2.80 -29.31
CA GLY A 313 1.76 -3.43 -29.92
C GLY A 313 1.32 -4.75 -29.27
N THR A 314 2.20 -5.38 -28.47
CA THR A 314 1.90 -6.61 -27.73
C THR A 314 1.11 -6.38 -26.44
N LEU A 315 1.08 -5.16 -25.88
CA LEU A 315 0.47 -4.93 -24.57
C LEU A 315 -1.07 -4.85 -24.60
N PRO A 316 -1.76 -5.47 -23.61
CA PRO A 316 -3.18 -5.28 -23.40
C PRO A 316 -3.56 -3.81 -23.28
N GLY A 317 -4.66 -3.42 -23.93
CA GLY A 317 -5.09 -2.02 -24.09
C GLY A 317 -5.04 -1.20 -22.80
N PRO A 318 -5.78 -1.57 -21.74
CA PRO A 318 -5.81 -0.82 -20.48
C PRO A 318 -4.43 -0.68 -19.81
N VAL A 319 -3.59 -1.72 -19.89
CA VAL A 319 -2.26 -1.72 -19.25
C VAL A 319 -1.32 -0.73 -19.93
N ALA A 320 -1.30 -0.71 -21.26
CA ALA A 320 -0.55 0.29 -22.01
C ALA A 320 -1.11 1.71 -21.79
N GLU A 321 -2.43 1.83 -21.67
CA GLU A 321 -3.10 3.11 -21.54
C GLU A 321 -2.82 3.79 -20.19
N LEU A 322 -2.75 3.03 -19.09
CA LEU A 322 -2.30 3.53 -17.78
C LEU A 322 -0.90 4.15 -17.85
N VAL A 323 0.04 3.48 -18.53
CA VAL A 323 1.41 3.98 -18.72
C VAL A 323 1.44 5.23 -19.60
N ARG A 324 0.64 5.27 -20.67
CA ARG A 324 0.48 6.46 -21.54
C ARG A 324 -0.04 7.66 -20.74
N ILE A 325 -1.11 7.49 -19.96
CA ILE A 325 -1.70 8.56 -19.15
C ILE A 325 -0.67 9.13 -18.17
N ALA A 326 0.10 8.27 -17.48
CA ALA A 326 1.09 8.72 -16.51
C ALA A 326 2.24 9.54 -17.15
N ASP A 327 2.77 9.12 -18.31
CA ASP A 327 3.81 9.88 -19.02
C ASP A 327 3.27 11.18 -19.62
N GLU A 328 2.04 11.18 -20.16
CA GLU A 328 1.40 12.38 -20.72
C GLU A 328 1.13 13.45 -19.68
N VAL A 329 0.51 13.10 -18.55
CA VAL A 329 0.18 14.05 -17.49
C VAL A 329 1.46 14.59 -16.84
N GLY A 330 2.44 13.72 -16.56
CA GLY A 330 3.74 14.14 -16.05
C GLY A 330 4.52 15.03 -17.04
N THR A 331 4.54 14.69 -18.32
CA THR A 331 5.21 15.50 -19.36
C THR A 331 4.46 16.80 -19.67
N ALA A 332 3.13 16.86 -19.46
CA ALA A 332 2.36 18.09 -19.53
C ALA A 332 2.69 19.04 -18.36
N TYR A 333 2.83 18.52 -17.14
CA TYR A 333 3.33 19.29 -15.99
C TYR A 333 4.77 19.79 -16.22
N ALA A 334 5.66 18.93 -16.73
CA ALA A 334 7.07 19.24 -17.02
C ALA A 334 7.33 19.94 -18.37
N ARG A 335 6.31 20.61 -18.94
CA ARG A 335 6.37 21.28 -20.26
C ARG A 335 7.15 22.61 -20.31
N PRO A 336 7.31 23.41 -19.23
CA PRO A 336 8.18 24.59 -19.27
C PRO A 336 9.62 24.24 -19.69
N PRO A 337 10.32 25.09 -20.46
CA PRO A 337 11.56 24.73 -21.13
C PRO A 337 12.63 24.21 -20.16
N GLY A 338 13.23 23.06 -20.48
CA GLY A 338 14.23 22.40 -19.63
C GLY A 338 13.68 21.52 -18.50
N GLY A 339 12.38 21.52 -18.22
CA GLY A 339 11.79 20.67 -17.16
C GLY A 339 11.76 19.17 -17.50
N THR A 340 11.53 18.82 -18.77
CA THR A 340 11.26 17.44 -19.19
C THR A 340 12.41 16.45 -18.95
N PRO A 341 13.71 16.78 -19.15
CA PRO A 341 14.81 15.87 -18.82
C PRO A 341 14.89 15.57 -17.32
N THR A 342 14.81 16.61 -16.48
CA THR A 342 14.78 16.50 -15.00
C THR A 342 13.61 15.63 -14.55
N TRP A 343 12.41 15.89 -15.09
CA TRP A 343 11.21 15.11 -14.82
C TRP A 343 11.36 13.63 -15.18
N ARG A 344 11.86 13.31 -16.39
CA ARG A 344 12.08 11.92 -16.82
C ARG A 344 13.11 11.19 -15.95
N ARG A 345 14.18 11.89 -15.56
CA ARG A 345 15.20 11.35 -14.64
C ARG A 345 14.58 11.05 -13.27
N GLN A 346 13.84 12.00 -12.72
CA GLN A 346 13.15 11.89 -11.43
C GLN A 346 12.08 10.78 -11.42
N ALA A 347 11.29 10.67 -12.50
CA ALA A 347 10.28 9.64 -12.67
C ALA A 347 10.88 8.23 -12.62
N ARG A 348 12.03 8.00 -13.28
CA ARG A 348 12.77 6.74 -13.18
C ARG A 348 13.28 6.47 -11.77
N LEU A 349 13.74 7.47 -11.03
CA LEU A 349 14.17 7.28 -9.64
C LEU A 349 13.00 6.95 -8.70
N SER A 350 11.85 7.60 -8.86
CA SER A 350 10.62 7.22 -8.16
C SER A 350 10.16 5.80 -8.54
N LEU A 351 10.27 5.41 -9.81
CA LEU A 351 9.96 4.05 -10.27
C LEU A 351 10.90 3.00 -9.67
N ILE A 352 12.21 3.28 -9.56
CA ILE A 352 13.17 2.41 -8.84
C ILE A 352 12.75 2.27 -7.37
N ALA A 353 12.47 3.38 -6.69
CA ALA A 353 12.10 3.36 -5.27
C ALA A 353 10.79 2.60 -5.02
N GLN A 354 9.76 2.81 -5.84
CA GLN A 354 8.47 2.12 -5.68
C GLN A 354 8.57 0.64 -6.08
N ALA A 355 9.30 0.30 -7.14
CA ALA A 355 9.59 -1.09 -7.50
C ALA A 355 10.33 -1.82 -6.37
N LEU A 356 11.32 -1.19 -5.74
CA LEU A 356 11.99 -1.71 -4.54
C LEU A 356 11.03 -1.86 -3.35
N THR A 357 10.19 -0.86 -3.06
CA THR A 357 9.15 -0.94 -2.03
C THR A 357 8.23 -2.15 -2.23
N CYS A 358 7.75 -2.39 -3.45
CA CYS A 358 6.92 -3.54 -3.77
C CYS A 358 7.64 -4.90 -3.63
N THR A 359 8.98 -4.98 -3.69
CA THR A 359 9.68 -6.24 -3.38
C THR A 359 9.44 -6.73 -1.94
N THR A 360 9.07 -5.82 -1.04
CA THR A 360 8.90 -6.09 0.39
C THR A 360 7.49 -6.56 0.78
N PHE A 361 6.51 -6.44 -0.13
CA PHE A 361 5.11 -6.77 0.13
C PHE A 361 4.87 -8.29 0.06
N GLU A 362 4.26 -8.86 1.10
CA GLU A 362 4.28 -10.31 1.31
C GLU A 362 3.41 -11.08 0.29
N ASP A 363 2.29 -10.50 -0.14
CA ASP A 363 1.34 -11.03 -1.12
C ASP A 363 1.86 -10.95 -2.57
N LEU A 364 2.92 -10.16 -2.81
CA LEU A 364 3.60 -10.09 -4.10
C LEU A 364 4.61 -11.25 -4.26
N ARG A 365 5.04 -11.91 -3.17
CA ARG A 365 6.12 -12.92 -3.22
C ARG A 365 5.61 -14.32 -3.60
N PRO A 366 6.41 -15.11 -4.34
CA PRO A 366 7.69 -14.74 -4.96
C PRO A 366 7.52 -14.02 -6.31
N GLY A 367 6.44 -14.30 -7.06
CA GLY A 367 6.34 -13.96 -8.49
C GLY A 367 6.33 -12.46 -8.81
N ARG A 368 5.36 -11.71 -8.27
CA ARG A 368 5.24 -10.25 -8.51
C ARG A 368 6.42 -9.50 -7.89
N GLY A 369 6.91 -9.91 -6.72
CA GLY A 369 8.08 -9.31 -6.07
C GLY A 369 9.37 -9.44 -6.89
N LEU A 370 9.62 -10.60 -7.51
CA LEU A 370 10.76 -10.79 -8.43
C LEU A 370 10.60 -9.99 -9.74
N TRP A 371 9.36 -9.81 -10.22
CA TRP A 371 9.06 -8.90 -11.34
C TRP A 371 9.36 -7.44 -10.97
N CYS A 372 8.97 -6.98 -9.77
CA CYS A 372 9.33 -5.66 -9.27
C CYS A 372 10.85 -5.46 -9.14
N LEU A 373 11.59 -6.47 -8.68
CA LEU A 373 13.05 -6.41 -8.63
C LEU A 373 13.67 -6.29 -10.03
N ARG A 374 13.14 -7.03 -11.01
CA ARG A 374 13.52 -6.92 -12.43
C ARG A 374 13.26 -5.51 -12.97
N LEU A 375 12.09 -4.94 -12.68
CA LEU A 375 11.73 -3.57 -13.05
C LEU A 375 12.71 -2.56 -12.43
N ALA A 376 13.00 -2.66 -11.13
CA ALA A 376 13.98 -1.79 -10.45
C ALA A 376 15.37 -1.87 -11.10
N ALA A 377 15.88 -3.07 -11.37
CA ALA A 377 17.20 -3.26 -11.99
C ALA A 377 17.25 -2.79 -13.45
N ARG A 378 16.18 -2.99 -14.24
CA ARG A 378 16.06 -2.46 -15.62
C ARG A 378 15.93 -0.94 -15.66
N THR A 379 15.22 -0.35 -14.69
CA THR A 379 15.11 1.11 -14.54
C THR A 379 16.44 1.73 -14.11
N MET A 380 17.19 1.06 -13.22
CA MET A 380 18.55 1.47 -12.84
C MET A 380 19.52 1.42 -14.04
N GLN A 381 19.49 0.36 -14.86
CA GLN A 381 20.28 0.31 -16.10
C GLN A 381 20.02 1.54 -16.97
N ALA A 382 18.75 1.85 -17.26
CA ALA A 382 18.39 3.01 -18.08
C ALA A 382 18.74 4.37 -17.43
N HIS A 383 18.83 4.46 -16.09
CA HIS A 383 19.36 5.65 -15.44
C HIS A 383 20.87 5.81 -15.69
N LEU A 384 21.63 4.72 -15.54
CA LEU A 384 23.08 4.70 -15.72
C LEU A 384 23.50 4.87 -17.19
N ASP A 385 22.74 4.31 -18.14
CA ASP A 385 22.96 4.45 -19.58
C ASP A 385 22.82 5.92 -20.03
N GLU A 386 21.86 6.65 -19.48
CA GLU A 386 21.63 8.08 -19.77
C GLU A 386 22.52 9.02 -18.95
N HIS A 387 23.08 8.54 -17.83
CA HIS A 387 23.90 9.33 -16.90
C HIS A 387 25.13 8.53 -16.45
N PRO A 388 26.07 8.20 -17.37
CA PRO A 388 27.24 7.39 -17.04
C PRO A 388 28.15 8.11 -16.03
N LEU A 389 28.81 7.32 -15.19
CA LEU A 389 29.85 7.85 -14.30
C LEU A 389 31.05 8.37 -15.12
N PRO A 390 31.76 9.42 -14.65
CA PRO A 390 33.05 9.79 -15.22
C PRO A 390 34.01 8.60 -15.22
N SER A 391 34.69 8.34 -16.34
CA SER A 391 35.45 7.09 -16.57
C SER A 391 36.55 6.79 -15.54
N ALA A 392 37.02 7.80 -14.80
CA ALA A 392 38.00 7.65 -13.72
C ALA A 392 37.41 7.14 -12.38
N ALA A 393 36.08 7.02 -12.25
CA ALA A 393 35.39 6.71 -10.99
C ALA A 393 34.97 5.23 -10.83
N VAL A 394 35.28 4.37 -11.81
CA VAL A 394 34.85 2.96 -11.84
C VAL A 394 36.05 2.03 -11.64
N PRO A 395 36.33 1.55 -10.41
CA PRO A 395 37.25 0.43 -10.22
C PRO A 395 36.68 -0.84 -10.88
N ALA A 396 37.56 -1.73 -11.35
CA ALA A 396 37.14 -2.97 -12.01
C ALA A 396 36.26 -3.82 -11.05
N PRO A 397 35.03 -4.21 -11.44
CA PRO A 397 34.08 -4.80 -10.52
C PRO A 397 34.49 -6.22 -10.12
N PRO A 398 34.56 -6.55 -8.81
CA PRO A 398 34.74 -7.93 -8.38
C PRO A 398 33.50 -8.75 -8.74
N THR A 399 33.70 -9.90 -9.40
CA THR A 399 32.64 -10.67 -10.09
C THR A 399 31.74 -11.49 -9.16
N ALA A 400 31.25 -10.90 -8.08
CA ALA A 400 30.34 -11.49 -7.10
C ALA A 400 28.91 -11.61 -7.65
N VAL A 401 28.66 -12.59 -8.53
CA VAL A 401 27.36 -12.80 -9.18
C VAL A 401 26.42 -13.61 -8.27
N GLY A 402 25.41 -12.95 -7.71
CA GLY A 402 24.28 -13.64 -7.06
C GLY A 402 23.45 -14.42 -8.09
N ARG A 403 23.41 -15.75 -7.98
CA ARG A 403 22.58 -16.63 -8.81
C ARG A 403 21.28 -17.01 -8.10
N TRP A 404 20.15 -16.53 -8.62
CA TRP A 404 18.86 -17.14 -8.33
C TRP A 404 18.76 -18.52 -9.02
N PRO A 405 18.43 -19.61 -8.30
CA PRO A 405 18.21 -20.91 -8.92
C PRO A 405 16.90 -20.89 -9.73
N VAL A 406 17.01 -21.00 -11.05
CA VAL A 406 15.85 -20.98 -11.98
C VAL A 406 15.13 -22.34 -11.99
N SER A 407 14.62 -22.73 -10.82
CA SER A 407 13.66 -23.81 -10.65
C SER A 407 12.28 -23.19 -10.43
N PRO A 408 11.46 -22.98 -11.48
CA PRO A 408 10.10 -22.50 -11.28
C PRO A 408 9.34 -23.47 -10.36
N PRO A 409 8.57 -22.98 -9.37
CA PRO A 409 7.76 -23.86 -8.54
C PRO A 409 6.80 -24.62 -9.45
N ALA A 410 6.79 -25.95 -9.33
CA ALA A 410 5.98 -26.80 -10.19
C ALA A 410 4.50 -26.45 -10.03
N ILE A 411 3.94 -25.75 -11.02
CA ILE A 411 2.51 -25.42 -11.07
C ILE A 411 1.77 -26.76 -11.04
N PRO A 412 0.90 -27.02 -10.05
CA PRO A 412 0.12 -28.24 -10.03
C PRO A 412 -0.74 -28.26 -11.29
N ARG A 413 -0.52 -29.25 -12.17
CA ARG A 413 -1.35 -29.44 -13.36
C ARG A 413 -2.78 -29.61 -12.88
N ARG A 414 -3.63 -28.65 -13.24
CA ARG A 414 -5.07 -28.75 -13.06
C ARG A 414 -5.54 -29.86 -13.99
N GLU A 415 -5.89 -31.01 -13.43
CA GLU A 415 -6.46 -32.11 -14.22
C GLU A 415 -7.73 -31.61 -14.90
N THR A 416 -7.76 -31.73 -16.23
CA THR A 416 -8.88 -31.32 -17.06
C THR A 416 -9.95 -32.40 -16.99
N ASP A 417 -10.76 -32.35 -15.94
CA ASP A 417 -11.83 -33.31 -15.68
C ASP A 417 -13.00 -33.07 -16.66
N THR A 418 -12.89 -33.64 -17.87
CA THR A 418 -13.82 -33.43 -18.97
C THR A 418 -15.05 -34.34 -18.86
N ALA A 419 -16.03 -33.90 -18.07
CA ALA A 419 -17.37 -34.50 -18.04
C ALA A 419 -18.47 -33.42 -18.03
N HIS A 420 -19.08 -33.18 -19.19
CA HIS A 420 -20.37 -32.49 -19.31
C HIS A 420 -21.37 -33.46 -19.97
N PRO A 421 -22.40 -33.94 -19.24
CA PRO A 421 -23.43 -34.78 -19.85
C PRO A 421 -24.32 -33.92 -20.78
N ARG A 422 -24.55 -34.40 -22.00
CA ARG A 422 -25.53 -33.79 -22.91
C ARG A 422 -26.93 -34.20 -22.49
N GLN A 423 -27.82 -33.24 -22.29
CA GLN A 423 -29.27 -33.50 -22.31
C GLN A 423 -29.71 -34.00 -23.69
N ARG A 424 -30.60 -34.99 -23.72
CA ARG A 424 -31.41 -35.39 -24.87
C ARG A 424 -32.78 -35.85 -24.38
N SER A 425 -33.80 -35.67 -25.22
CA SER A 425 -35.20 -35.96 -24.89
C SER A 425 -35.58 -37.44 -25.08
N ASP A 426 -36.83 -37.71 -24.76
CA ASP A 426 -37.42 -38.96 -24.30
C ASP A 426 -37.90 -39.87 -25.44
N ALA A 427 -37.81 -41.19 -25.22
CA ALA A 427 -38.65 -42.23 -25.83
C ALA A 427 -38.43 -43.58 -25.11
N ASP A 428 -39.51 -44.23 -24.69
CA ASP A 428 -39.55 -45.54 -23.99
C ASP A 428 -40.00 -46.68 -24.94
N PRO A 429 -39.83 -47.98 -24.57
CA PRO A 429 -38.75 -48.61 -23.79
C PRO A 429 -38.13 -49.75 -24.67
N PRO A 430 -38.27 -51.11 -24.50
CA PRO A 430 -38.64 -52.01 -23.39
C PRO A 430 -37.46 -52.90 -22.88
N ASP A 431 -37.79 -53.85 -22.00
CA ASP A 431 -37.08 -55.07 -21.54
C ASP A 431 -35.67 -55.42 -22.08
N ALA A 432 -34.70 -55.61 -21.15
CA ALA A 432 -34.45 -56.94 -20.55
C ALA A 432 -33.24 -56.98 -19.57
N GLY A 433 -33.38 -57.74 -18.47
CA GLY A 433 -32.26 -58.41 -17.77
C GLY A 433 -31.52 -57.65 -16.64
N PRO A 434 -31.32 -58.26 -15.46
CA PRO A 434 -30.49 -57.70 -14.38
C PRO A 434 -29.01 -58.15 -14.48
N VAL A 435 -28.07 -57.22 -14.33
CA VAL A 435 -26.62 -57.50 -14.23
C VAL A 435 -26.03 -56.79 -13.01
N ALA A 436 -25.18 -57.48 -12.26
CA ALA A 436 -24.63 -56.99 -10.98
C ALA A 436 -23.50 -55.95 -11.17
N PRO A 437 -23.32 -55.00 -10.23
CA PRO A 437 -22.27 -53.98 -10.31
C PRO A 437 -20.88 -54.53 -9.93
N PRO A 438 -19.79 -54.11 -10.61
CA PRO A 438 -18.43 -54.45 -10.22
C PRO A 438 -17.96 -53.65 -9.02
N VAL A 439 -17.27 -54.30 -8.07
CA VAL A 439 -16.68 -53.65 -6.89
C VAL A 439 -15.39 -52.91 -7.29
N VAL A 440 -15.46 -51.58 -7.35
CA VAL A 440 -14.27 -50.72 -7.59
C VAL A 440 -13.62 -50.35 -6.25
N THR A 441 -12.43 -50.89 -5.99
CA THR A 441 -11.67 -50.64 -4.76
C THR A 441 -10.91 -49.30 -4.81
N ALA A 442 -11.55 -48.25 -4.31
CA ALA A 442 -10.99 -46.90 -4.25
C ALA A 442 -9.74 -46.80 -3.32
N ARG A 443 -8.55 -46.98 -3.90
CA ARG A 443 -7.24 -46.87 -3.21
C ARG A 443 -6.95 -45.43 -2.79
N ARG A 444 -7.36 -45.04 -1.58
CA ARG A 444 -7.05 -43.72 -0.98
C ARG A 444 -5.55 -43.45 -0.95
N VAL A 445 -5.07 -42.53 -1.80
CA VAL A 445 -3.75 -41.90 -1.66
C VAL A 445 -3.90 -40.64 -0.80
N GLY A 446 -3.51 -40.72 0.46
CA GLY A 446 -3.57 -39.58 1.39
C GLY A 446 -2.50 -38.52 1.09
N PRO A 447 -2.80 -37.21 1.25
CA PRO A 447 -1.81 -36.16 1.06
C PRO A 447 -0.71 -36.24 2.14
N ARG A 448 0.55 -36.00 1.74
CA ARG A 448 1.71 -35.96 2.65
C ARG A 448 1.72 -34.69 3.52
N GLY A 449 0.84 -34.64 4.51
CA GLY A 449 0.84 -33.60 5.52
C GLY A 449 2.13 -33.56 6.35
N ARG A 450 2.58 -32.36 6.73
CA ARG A 450 3.67 -32.19 7.71
C ARG A 450 3.24 -32.83 9.03
N SER A 451 4.08 -33.68 9.62
CA SER A 451 3.68 -34.46 10.79
C SER A 451 3.42 -33.55 12.02
N PRO A 452 2.28 -33.71 12.73
CA PRO A 452 1.94 -32.86 13.87
C PRO A 452 2.96 -32.97 15.01
N ARG A 453 3.69 -34.10 15.09
CA ARG A 453 4.82 -34.30 16.02
C ARG A 453 5.92 -33.23 15.87
N ARG A 454 6.19 -32.70 14.66
CA ARG A 454 7.16 -31.61 14.48
C ARG A 454 6.63 -30.27 15.00
N MET A 455 5.34 -30.00 14.84
CA MET A 455 4.72 -28.76 15.35
C MET A 455 4.65 -28.77 16.88
N LEU A 456 4.27 -29.91 17.48
CA LEU A 456 4.27 -30.10 18.93
C LEU A 456 5.67 -29.89 19.53
N LEU A 457 6.72 -30.42 18.89
CA LEU A 457 8.11 -30.24 19.35
C LEU A 457 8.52 -28.75 19.38
N TRP A 458 8.17 -27.97 18.36
CA TRP A 458 8.44 -26.53 18.34
C TRP A 458 7.68 -25.78 19.44
N CYS A 459 6.43 -26.13 19.72
CA CYS A 459 5.66 -25.55 20.83
C CYS A 459 6.29 -25.85 22.20
N VAL A 460 6.76 -27.08 22.42
CA VAL A 460 7.45 -27.46 23.68
C VAL A 460 8.78 -26.73 23.83
N LEU A 461 9.57 -26.62 22.77
CA LEU A 461 10.84 -25.87 22.79
C LEU A 461 10.62 -24.37 23.07
N ALA A 462 9.60 -23.75 22.47
CA ALA A 462 9.27 -22.35 22.73
C ALA A 462 8.80 -22.12 24.18
N ALA A 463 7.97 -23.02 24.73
CA ALA A 463 7.53 -22.94 26.12
C ALA A 463 8.70 -23.11 27.11
N ALA A 464 9.62 -24.03 26.85
CA ALA A 464 10.82 -24.23 27.65
C ALA A 464 11.75 -23.00 27.64
N LEU A 465 11.91 -22.35 26.47
CA LEU A 465 12.71 -21.14 26.34
C LEU A 465 12.12 -19.96 27.13
N LEU A 466 10.79 -19.77 27.06
CA LEU A 466 10.08 -18.74 27.82
C LEU A 466 10.16 -18.99 29.33
N ALA A 467 10.05 -20.24 29.78
CA ALA A 467 10.23 -20.60 31.18
C ALA A 467 11.65 -20.30 31.68
N ALA A 468 12.67 -20.62 30.89
CA ALA A 468 14.07 -20.32 31.22
C ALA A 468 14.33 -18.81 31.33
N VAL A 469 13.77 -17.99 30.43
CA VAL A 469 13.87 -16.52 30.52
C VAL A 469 13.13 -15.98 31.75
N GLY A 470 11.93 -16.49 32.06
CA GLY A 470 11.19 -16.09 33.26
C GLY A 470 11.94 -16.39 34.56
N ILE A 471 12.56 -17.57 34.65
CA ILE A 471 13.42 -17.95 35.79
C ILE A 471 14.66 -17.05 35.86
N ALA A 472 15.32 -16.77 34.74
CA ALA A 472 16.50 -15.90 34.70
C ALA A 472 16.17 -14.47 35.18
N VAL A 473 15.03 -13.90 34.78
CA VAL A 473 14.56 -12.59 35.28
C VAL A 473 14.27 -12.63 36.78
N TRP A 474 13.63 -13.69 37.28
CA TRP A 474 13.29 -13.83 38.70
C TRP A 474 14.52 -14.05 39.62
N VAL A 475 15.56 -14.73 39.12
CA VAL A 475 16.82 -14.94 39.85
C VAL A 475 17.71 -13.69 39.86
N LEU A 476 17.54 -12.77 38.90
CA LEU A 476 18.39 -11.58 38.73
C LEU A 476 17.80 -10.28 39.32
N ASP A 477 16.60 -10.30 39.93
CA ASP A 477 16.05 -9.17 40.70
C ASP A 477 15.72 -9.55 42.16
N PRO A 478 16.70 -9.48 43.08
CA PRO A 478 16.49 -9.78 44.49
C PRO A 478 15.81 -8.66 45.30
N LEU A 479 15.40 -7.54 44.69
CA LEU A 479 15.07 -6.29 45.42
C LEU A 479 13.58 -5.95 45.45
N ALA A 480 12.72 -6.68 44.73
CA ALA A 480 11.28 -6.47 44.66
C ALA A 480 10.47 -6.91 45.90
N MET A 481 10.91 -6.56 47.12
CA MET A 481 10.16 -6.80 48.37
C MET A 481 9.23 -5.62 48.70
N PRO A 482 7.89 -5.81 48.79
CA PRO A 482 6.97 -4.71 49.03
C PRO A 482 7.03 -4.20 50.48
N ARG A 483 7.34 -2.92 50.67
CA ARG A 483 7.22 -2.25 51.98
C ARG A 483 5.75 -2.20 52.40
N ARG A 484 5.45 -2.68 53.62
CA ARG A 484 4.11 -2.56 54.23
C ARG A 484 3.71 -1.08 54.35
N ALA A 485 2.49 -0.76 53.95
CA ALA A 485 1.89 0.53 54.23
C ALA A 485 1.57 0.66 55.73
N GLY A 486 1.82 1.84 56.31
CA GLY A 486 1.40 2.22 57.66
C GLY A 486 0.23 3.19 57.62
N ASN A 487 -0.65 3.12 58.62
CA ASN A 487 -1.81 4.00 58.75
C ASN A 487 -1.43 5.47 59.02
N GLN A 488 -2.21 6.42 58.49
CA GLN A 488 -2.70 7.58 59.27
C GLN A 488 -3.96 8.19 58.60
N PRO A 489 -4.79 8.99 59.33
CA PRO A 489 -6.17 9.28 58.97
C PRO A 489 -6.38 10.61 58.20
N ALA A 490 -7.63 10.87 57.83
CA ALA A 490 -8.07 12.05 57.08
C ALA A 490 -8.12 13.35 57.91
N ASN A 491 -7.99 14.51 57.23
CA ASN A 491 -8.81 15.68 57.53
C ASN A 491 -8.91 16.71 56.38
N THR A 492 -10.03 17.44 56.36
CA THR A 492 -10.30 18.79 55.80
C THR A 492 -9.40 19.45 54.73
N GLY A 493 -10.01 19.98 53.66
CA GLY A 493 -9.41 21.01 52.80
C GLY A 493 -10.41 21.63 51.80
N LEU A 494 -10.55 22.96 51.77
CA LEU A 494 -11.49 23.70 50.91
C LEU A 494 -10.78 24.49 49.79
N ALA A 495 -11.58 24.92 48.82
CA ALA A 495 -11.39 26.11 47.95
C ALA A 495 -10.45 26.06 46.71
N SER A 496 -11.10 26.21 45.54
CA SER A 496 -10.77 27.09 44.40
C SER A 496 -9.33 27.27 43.87
N PHE A 497 -9.17 27.07 42.56
CA PHE A 497 -8.87 28.19 41.64
C PHE A 497 -9.40 27.91 40.21
N ALA A 498 -9.37 28.90 39.29
CA ALA A 498 -10.08 28.79 38.00
C ALA A 498 -9.46 29.56 36.81
N ARG A 499 -9.86 29.12 35.60
CA ARG A 499 -9.79 29.78 34.26
C ARG A 499 -8.43 29.91 33.54
N ARG A 500 -8.57 29.92 32.19
CA ARG A 500 -7.67 30.34 31.07
C ARG A 500 -7.14 29.16 30.23
N CYS A 501 -7.18 29.18 28.89
CA CYS A 501 -7.80 30.08 27.88
C CYS A 501 -8.64 29.21 26.89
N TRP A 502 -9.61 29.70 26.12
CA TRP A 502 -9.47 30.55 24.91
C TRP A 502 -8.40 30.01 23.94
#